data_AF-A0A6N2RKF7-F1
#
_entry.id   AF-A0A6N2RKF7-F1
#
_cell.length_a   1.000
_cell.length_b   1.000
_cell.length_c   1.000
_cell.angle_alpha   90.00
_cell.angle_beta   90.00
_cell.angle_gamma   90.00
#
_symmetry.space_group_name_H-M   'P 1'
#
loop_
_entity.id
_entity.type
_entity.pdbx_description
1 polymer ?
#
loop_
_entity_poly.entity_id
_entity_poly.type
_entity_poly.pdbx_seq_one_letter_code
_entity_poly.pdbx_strand_id
1 'polypeptide(L)'
;MARKSGLGRESLYKALRPNSQPSFNTIMRVANALDAELYSLPKRNRSPARGGGDAPHETIQEPRHVDAQCDLGVFVGVLKP
;
A
#
# COMPACT_ATOMS: atom_id res chain seq x y z
N MET A 1 -24.07 7.99 2.84
CA MET A 1 -22.78 8.21 2.17
C MET A 1 -22.69 9.54 1.44
N ALA A 2 -23.34 9.72 0.28
CA ALA A 2 -23.25 10.95 -0.52
C ALA A 2 -23.41 12.25 0.30
N ARG A 3 -24.45 12.34 1.15
CA ARG A 3 -24.66 13.49 2.05
C ARG A 3 -23.57 13.64 3.11
N LYS A 4 -23.05 12.52 3.66
CA LYS A 4 -21.96 12.52 4.65
C LYS A 4 -20.63 12.98 4.03
N SER A 5 -20.33 12.55 2.80
CA SER A 5 -19.11 12.96 2.07
C SER A 5 -19.22 14.35 1.43
N GLY A 6 -20.37 15.01 1.52
CA GLY A 6 -20.63 16.28 0.83
C GLY A 6 -20.55 16.16 -0.70
N LEU A 7 -20.85 14.98 -1.26
CA LEU A 7 -20.86 14.71 -2.70
C LEU A 7 -22.29 14.44 -3.16
N GLY A 8 -22.63 14.86 -4.39
CA GLY A 8 -23.85 14.39 -5.04
C GLY A 8 -23.80 12.88 -5.28
N ARG A 9 -24.96 12.21 -5.36
CA ARG A 9 -25.02 10.76 -5.62
C ARG A 9 -24.27 10.39 -6.90
N GLU A 10 -24.48 11.14 -7.98
CA GLU A 10 -23.81 10.92 -9.26
C GLU A 10 -22.29 11.13 -9.16
N SER A 11 -21.84 12.21 -8.51
CA SER A 11 -20.42 12.49 -8.30
C SER A 11 -19.74 11.40 -7.47
N LEU A 12 -20.43 10.90 -6.43
CA LEU A 12 -19.95 9.80 -5.61
C LEU A 12 -19.77 8.53 -6.46
N TYR A 13 -20.77 8.17 -7.28
CA TYR A 13 -20.66 7.00 -8.15
C TYR A 13 -19.53 7.16 -9.18
N LYS A 14 -19.34 8.35 -9.74
CA LYS A 14 -18.22 8.66 -10.66
C LYS A 14 -16.85 8.58 -9.98
N ALA A 15 -16.75 8.94 -8.70
CA ALA A 15 -15.51 8.88 -7.94
C ALA A 15 -15.15 7.46 -7.47
N LEU A 16 -16.14 6.57 -7.36
CA LEU A 16 -15.95 5.19 -6.87
C LEU A 16 -15.93 4.14 -7.98
N ARG A 17 -16.29 4.50 -9.22
CA ARG A 17 -16.24 3.55 -10.34
C ARG A 17 -14.78 3.14 -10.65
N PRO A 18 -14.55 1.94 -11.19
CA PRO A 18 -13.23 1.53 -11.65
C PRO A 18 -12.69 2.50 -12.71
N ASN A 19 -11.36 2.68 -12.73
CA ASN A 19 -10.64 3.61 -13.62
C ASN A 19 -11.04 5.09 -13.46
N SER A 20 -11.71 5.46 -12.36
CA SER A 20 -11.91 6.88 -12.03
C SER A 20 -10.62 7.54 -11.57
N GLN A 21 -10.51 8.84 -11.80
CA GLN A 21 -9.41 9.68 -11.35
C GLN A 21 -9.94 10.73 -10.38
N PRO A 22 -10.40 10.35 -9.18
CA PRO A 22 -10.86 11.30 -8.19
C PRO A 22 -9.69 12.16 -7.71
N SER A 23 -9.96 13.45 -7.45
CA SER A 23 -8.98 14.30 -6.79
C SER A 23 -8.71 13.80 -5.36
N PHE A 24 -7.53 14.09 -4.82
CA PHE A 24 -7.19 13.70 -3.45
C PHE A 24 -8.21 14.19 -2.40
N ASN A 25 -8.71 15.42 -2.54
CA ASN A 25 -9.78 15.96 -1.69
C ASN A 25 -11.04 15.08 -1.72
N THR A 26 -11.40 14.56 -2.90
CA THR A 26 -12.55 13.64 -3.04
C THR A 26 -12.31 12.34 -2.28
N ILE A 27 -11.10 11.79 -2.37
CA ILE A 27 -10.70 10.59 -1.63
C ILE A 27 -10.81 10.83 -0.13
N MET A 28 -10.26 11.95 0.37
CA MET A 28 -10.32 12.30 1.80
C MET A 28 -11.75 12.48 2.31
N ARG A 29 -12.63 13.14 1.53
CA ARG A 29 -14.06 13.29 1.88
C ARG A 29 -14.79 11.96 1.98
N VAL A 30 -14.48 11.03 1.07
CA VAL A 30 -15.06 9.69 1.08
C VAL A 30 -14.54 8.87 2.26
N ALA A 31 -13.23 8.91 2.52
CA ALA A 31 -12.62 8.25 3.67
C ALA A 31 -13.20 8.75 5.00
N ASN A 32 -13.32 10.06 5.18
CA ASN A 32 -13.96 10.65 6.36
C ASN A 32 -15.43 10.24 6.52
N ALA A 33 -16.18 10.14 5.42
CA ALA A 33 -17.59 9.72 5.47
C ALA A 33 -17.76 8.24 5.84
N LEU A 34 -16.71 7.44 5.64
CA LEU A 34 -16.58 6.03 6.02
C LEU A 34 -16.00 5.84 7.42
N ASP A 35 -15.64 6.93 8.11
CA ASP A 35 -14.90 6.88 9.36
C ASP A 35 -13.59 6.07 9.21
N ALA A 36 -12.92 6.20 8.05
CA ALA A 36 -11.71 5.48 7.68
C ALA A 36 -10.47 6.39 7.69
N GLU A 37 -9.35 5.85 8.15
CA GLU A 37 -8.05 6.51 8.17
C GLU A 37 -7.15 6.01 7.04
N LEU A 38 -6.44 6.93 6.39
CA LEU A 38 -5.52 6.62 5.30
C LEU A 38 -4.08 6.86 5.77
N TYR A 39 -3.26 5.81 5.66
CA TYR A 39 -1.83 5.86 5.97
C TYR A 39 -1.02 5.69 4.69
N SER A 40 0.00 6.54 4.51
CA SER A 40 0.97 6.39 3.43
C SER A 40 2.18 5.62 3.95
N LEU A 41 2.64 4.66 3.13
CA LEU A 41 3.86 3.93 3.41
C LEU A 41 4.86 4.20 2.29
N PRO A 42 6.15 4.35 2.61
CA PRO A 42 7.17 4.46 1.59
C PRO A 42 7.16 3.19 0.76
N LYS A 43 6.95 3.33 -0.55
CA LYS A 43 7.10 2.20 -1.47
C LYS A 43 8.58 1.87 -1.53
N ARG A 44 9.00 0.73 -0.97
CA ARG A 44 10.40 0.26 -1.01
C ARG A 44 10.82 0.18 -2.47
N ASN A 45 11.64 1.14 -2.91
CA ASN A 45 12.25 1.10 -4.22
C ASN A 45 13.32 0.01 -4.16
N ARG A 46 12.94 -1.24 -4.46
CA ARG A 46 13.93 -2.21 -4.90
C ARG A 46 14.42 -1.72 -6.25
N SER A 47 15.39 -0.80 -6.23
CA SER A 47 16.32 -0.67 -7.33
C SER A 47 16.91 -2.08 -7.50
N PRO A 48 16.75 -2.72 -8.66
CA PRO A 48 17.39 -4.00 -8.90
C PRO A 48 18.87 -3.73 -8.65
N ALA A 49 19.44 -4.44 -7.67
CA ALA A 49 20.84 -4.34 -7.36
C ALA A 49 21.60 -4.43 -8.69
N ARG A 50 22.34 -3.37 -9.02
CA ARG A 50 23.40 -3.43 -10.02
C ARG A 50 24.49 -4.32 -9.42
N GLY A 51 24.25 -5.63 -9.44
CA GLY A 51 25.26 -6.66 -9.29
C GLY A 51 25.71 -7.05 -10.69
N GLY A 52 26.54 -6.21 -11.31
CA GLY A 52 27.45 -6.68 -12.34
C GLY A 52 28.58 -7.41 -11.62
N GLY A 53 28.81 -8.66 -11.99
CA GLY A 53 29.81 -9.52 -11.37
C GLY A 53 29.67 -10.94 -11.90
N ASP A 54 30.31 -11.16 -13.04
CA ASP A 54 30.41 -12.44 -13.72
C ASP A 54 31.06 -13.50 -12.82
N ALA A 55 30.41 -14.67 -12.65
CA ALA A 55 31.08 -15.89 -12.22
C ALA A 55 30.29 -17.15 -12.66
N PRO A 56 30.92 -18.13 -13.33
CA PRO A 56 30.29 -19.38 -13.73
C PRO A 56 30.25 -20.41 -12.60
N HIS A 57 29.14 -21.17 -12.57
CA HIS A 57 28.94 -22.56 -12.10
C HIS A 57 29.69 -23.04 -10.84
N GLU A 58 28.96 -23.39 -9.76
CA GLU A 58 28.74 -24.80 -9.34
C GLU A 58 27.77 -24.87 -8.15
N THR A 59 26.90 -25.87 -8.20
CA THR A 59 25.97 -26.27 -7.14
C THR A 59 26.75 -26.71 -5.89
N ILE A 60 26.38 -26.23 -4.71
CA ILE A 60 26.26 -26.97 -3.43
C ILE A 60 25.48 -26.04 -2.49
N GLN A 61 24.28 -26.46 -2.11
CA GLN A 61 23.42 -25.75 -1.16
C GLN A 61 23.91 -26.03 0.26
N GLU A 62 24.69 -25.12 0.84
CA GLU A 62 24.84 -25.05 2.29
C GLU A 62 23.63 -24.31 2.90
N PRO A 63 23.01 -24.84 3.97
CA PRO A 63 21.99 -24.10 4.72
C PRO A 63 22.67 -23.01 5.54
N ARG A 64 22.90 -21.87 4.91
CA ARG A 64 23.49 -20.68 5.54
C ARG A 64 22.40 -20.00 6.36
N HIS A 65 22.55 -20.19 7.67
CA HIS A 65 22.21 -19.30 8.78
C HIS A 65 21.20 -18.17 8.53
N VAL A 66 20.19 -18.14 9.41
CA VAL A 66 19.23 -17.06 9.65
C VAL A 66 19.91 -15.69 9.67
N ASP A 67 19.61 -14.88 8.65
CA ASP A 67 19.59 -13.44 8.80
C ASP A 67 18.14 -13.07 9.14
N ALA A 68 17.95 -12.74 10.42
CA ALA A 68 16.73 -12.14 10.94
C ALA A 68 16.52 -10.78 10.27
N GLN A 69 16.07 -10.78 9.01
CA GLN A 69 15.46 -9.61 8.41
C GLN A 69 14.12 -9.44 9.13
N CYS A 70 14.14 -8.61 10.17
CA CYS A 70 12.96 -8.05 10.81
C CYS A 70 12.10 -7.36 9.75
N ASP A 71 11.25 -8.12 9.05
CA ASP A 71 10.08 -7.61 8.32
C ASP A 71 8.87 -7.73 9.25
N LEU A 72 9.06 -7.32 10.51
CA LEU A 72 8.01 -7.19 11.50
C LEU A 72 7.36 -5.82 11.32
N GLY A 73 6.73 -5.63 10.17
CA GLY A 73 5.70 -4.61 9.95
C GLY A 73 4.35 -5.20 10.32
N VAL A 74 4.11 -5.34 11.61
CA VAL A 74 2.83 -5.80 12.18
C VAL A 74 1.72 -4.85 11.74
N PHE A 75 0.95 -5.22 10.71
CA PHE A 75 -0.37 -4.63 10.47
C PHE A 75 -1.39 -5.29 11.41
N VAL A 76 -1.13 -5.19 12.72
CA VAL A 76 -2.12 -5.45 13.75
C VAL A 76 -2.20 -4.19 14.61
N GLY A 77 -2.57 -3.09 13.95
CA GLY A 77 -3.26 -1.99 14.60
C GLY A 77 -4.72 -2.39 14.74
N VAL A 78 -5.01 -3.14 15.79
CA VAL A 78 -6.38 -3.32 16.28
C VAL A 78 -6.97 -1.92 16.44
N LEU A 79 -7.93 -1.60 15.58
CA LEU A 79 -8.99 -0.63 15.83
C LEU A 79 -9.67 -1.09 17.14
N LYS A 80 -9.17 -0.60 18.28
CA LYS A 80 -9.85 -0.68 19.56
C LYS A 80 -10.84 0.51 19.61
N PRO A 81 -12.06 0.30 20.14
CA PRO A 81 -13.12 1.31 20.14
C PRO A 81 -12.76 2.54 20.98
#